data_AF-A0A2V5MXC9-F1
#
_entry.id   AF-A0A2V5MXC9-F1
#
_cell.length_a   1.000
_cell.length_b   1.000
_cell.length_c   1.000
_cell.angle_alpha   90.00
_cell.angle_beta   90.00
_cell.angle_gamma   90.00
#
_symmetry.space_group_name_H-M   'P 1'
#
loop_
_entity.id
_entity.type
_entity.pdbx_description
1 polymer ?
#
loop_
_entity_poly.entity_id
_entity_poly.type
_entity_poly.pdbx_seq_one_letter_code
_entity_poly.pdbx_strand_id
1 'polypeptide(L)'
;MLEDTGLMEMRTENFDSAIGCFEQARTDYAKREDIMRCVLEECDALIKSGKRKRALDLARSVLSIVPDSPACRLLRKLETELTSKPTPVATPRRGGT
;
A
#
# COMPACT_ATOMS: atom_id res chain seq x y z
N MET A 1 4.54 15.29 9.85
CA MET A 1 3.12 14.86 9.87
C MET A 1 3.08 13.38 10.20
N LEU A 2 1.92 12.79 10.49
CA LEU A 2 1.82 11.34 10.77
C LEU A 2 2.28 10.49 9.58
N GLU A 3 2.07 10.95 8.35
CA GLU A 3 2.61 10.33 7.14
C GLU A 3 4.14 10.22 7.17
N ASP A 4 4.86 11.30 7.54
CA ASP A 4 6.32 11.26 7.67
C ASP A 4 6.79 10.26 8.73
N THR A 5 6.09 10.18 9.86
CA THR A 5 6.37 9.18 10.90
C THR A 5 6.16 7.76 10.37
N GLY A 6 5.06 7.51 9.65
CA GLY A 6 4.81 6.23 9.00
C GLY A 6 5.93 5.84 8.03
N LEU A 7 6.42 6.78 7.23
CA LEU A 7 7.55 6.56 6.33
C LEU A 7 8.87 6.28 7.06
N MET A 8 9.11 6.89 8.21
CA MET A 8 10.28 6.58 9.06
C MET A 8 10.18 5.16 9.62
N GLU A 9 9.01 4.78 10.14
CA GLU A 9 8.76 3.43 10.67
C GLU A 9 8.90 2.36 9.57
N MET A 10 8.50 2.66 8.33
CA MET A 10 8.73 1.78 7.18
C MET A 10 10.21 1.53 6.90
N ARG A 11 11.09 2.52 7.14
CA ARG A 11 12.54 2.38 6.95
C ARG A 11 13.20 1.56 8.06
N THR A 12 12.61 1.56 9.25
CA THR A 12 13.07 0.76 10.40
C THR A 12 12.37 -0.59 10.47
N GLU A 13 11.62 -0.98 9.44
CA GLU A 13 10.86 -2.24 9.35
C GLU A 13 9.78 -2.40 10.44
N ASN A 14 9.40 -1.30 11.09
CA ASN A 14 8.33 -1.24 12.08
C ASN A 14 6.96 -1.13 11.40
N PHE A 15 6.58 -2.17 10.65
CA PHE A 15 5.40 -2.11 9.78
C PHE A 15 4.08 -1.91 10.54
N ASP A 16 3.92 -2.44 11.76
CA ASP A 16 2.70 -2.23 12.56
C ASP A 16 2.52 -0.76 12.98
N SER A 17 3.60 -0.11 13.41
CA SER A 17 3.60 1.33 13.72
C SER A 17 3.30 2.16 12.47
N ALA A 18 3.90 1.80 11.34
CA ALA A 18 3.65 2.47 10.06
C ALA A 18 2.18 2.39 9.63
N ILE A 19 1.56 1.21 9.74
CA ILE A 19 0.13 1.01 9.43
C ILE A 19 -0.74 1.96 10.27
N GLY A 20 -0.48 2.05 11.57
CA GLY A 20 -1.23 2.96 12.46
C GLY A 20 -1.06 4.43 12.07
N CYS A 21 0.16 4.82 11.69
CA CYS A 21 0.44 6.19 11.24
C CYS A 21 -0.31 6.54 9.96
N PHE A 22 -0.31 5.66 8.95
CA PHE A 22 -1.02 5.90 7.68
C PHE A 22 -2.54 5.84 7.85
N GLU A 23 -3.05 4.93 8.67
CA GLU A 23 -4.47 4.82 8.99
C GLU A 23 -4.98 6.09 9.67
N GLN A 24 -4.21 6.67 10.59
CA GLN A 24 -4.58 7.93 11.21
C GLN A 24 -4.44 9.10 10.22
N ALA A 25 -3.33 9.19 9.48
CA ALA A 25 -3.09 10.25 8.51
C ALA A 25 -4.19 10.34 7.43
N ARG A 26 -4.68 9.21 6.91
CA ARG A 26 -5.79 9.21 5.93
C ARG A 26 -7.11 9.73 6.49
N THR A 27 -7.33 9.66 7.81
CA THR A 27 -8.54 10.23 8.45
C THR A 27 -8.44 11.74 8.62
N ASP A 28 -7.23 12.28 8.71
CA ASP A 28 -6.97 13.70 8.88
C ASP A 28 -6.96 14.49 7.55
N TYR A 29 -6.76 13.81 6.41
CA TYR A 29 -6.75 14.47 5.10
C TYR A 29 -8.15 14.71 4.53
N ALA A 30 -8.41 15.94 4.08
CA ALA A 30 -9.61 16.29 3.32
C ALA A 30 -9.45 16.09 1.80
N LYS A 31 -8.20 16.12 1.31
CA LYS A 31 -7.89 16.00 -0.12
C LYS A 31 -7.80 14.54 -0.51
N ARG A 32 -8.60 14.16 -1.51
CA ARG A 32 -8.66 12.81 -2.05
C ARG A 32 -7.29 12.28 -2.48
N GLU A 33 -6.45 13.10 -3.11
CA GLU A 33 -5.12 12.67 -3.56
C GLU A 33 -4.18 12.33 -2.40
N ASP A 34 -4.24 13.07 -1.30
CA ASP A 34 -3.43 12.81 -0.10
C ASP A 34 -3.93 11.56 0.64
N ILE A 35 -5.26 11.36 0.70
CA ILE A 35 -5.86 10.10 1.19
C ILE A 35 -5.33 8.91 0.35
N MET A 36 -5.35 9.02 -0.98
CA MET A 36 -4.92 7.94 -1.87
C MET A 36 -3.42 7.64 -1.72
N ARG A 37 -2.58 8.65 -1.46
CA ARG A 37 -1.16 8.45 -1.16
C ARG A 37 -0.98 7.64 0.12
N CYS A 38 -1.66 8.03 1.20
CA CYS A 38 -1.61 7.28 2.47
C CYS A 38 -2.11 5.84 2.33
N VAL A 39 -3.18 5.62 1.55
CA VAL A 39 -3.71 4.27 1.31
C VAL A 39 -2.68 3.38 0.59
N LEU A 40 -1.93 3.92 -0.37
CA LEU A 40 -0.89 3.16 -1.07
C LEU A 40 0.24 2.75 -0.12
N GLU A 41 0.70 3.67 0.72
CA GLU A 41 1.74 3.40 1.72
C GLU A 41 1.25 2.41 2.79
N GLU A 42 -0.01 2.52 3.23
CA GLU A 42 -0.63 1.56 4.15
C GLU A 42 -0.74 0.16 3.52
N CYS A 43 -1.12 0.07 2.24
CA CYS A 43 -1.14 -1.20 1.51
C CYS A 43 0.27 -1.83 1.45
N ASP A 44 1.30 -1.05 1.15
CA ASP A 44 2.69 -1.53 1.13
C ASP A 44 3.13 -2.03 2.52
N ALA A 45 2.84 -1.27 3.58
CA ALA A 45 3.12 -1.65 4.97
C ALA A 45 2.42 -2.96 5.35
N LEU A 46 1.15 -3.12 4.97
CA LEU A 46 0.37 -4.34 5.19
C LEU A 46 0.97 -5.53 4.45
N ILE A 47 1.44 -5.36 3.22
CA ILE A 47 2.06 -6.43 2.43
C ILE A 47 3.39 -6.86 3.05
N LYS A 48 4.23 -5.89 3.44
CA LYS A 48 5.53 -6.15 4.10
C LYS A 48 5.36 -6.79 5.48
N SER A 49 4.31 -6.45 6.21
CA SER A 49 3.90 -7.09 7.47
C SER A 49 3.26 -8.49 7.28
N GLY A 50 3.10 -8.96 6.04
CA GLY A 50 2.46 -10.25 5.72
C GLY A 50 0.94 -10.25 5.77
N LYS A 51 0.31 -9.09 6.06
CA LYS A 51 -1.14 -8.87 6.15
C LYS A 51 -1.79 -8.63 4.78
N ARG A 52 -1.43 -9.45 3.78
CA ARG A 52 -1.87 -9.30 2.37
C ARG A 52 -3.39 -9.23 2.19
N LYS A 53 -4.16 -9.99 2.97
CA LYS A 53 -5.64 -9.96 2.91
C LYS A 53 -6.20 -8.59 3.31
N ARG A 54 -5.62 -7.95 4.34
CA ARG A 54 -6.03 -6.62 4.79
C ARG A 54 -5.65 -5.56 3.76
N ALA A 55 -4.50 -5.70 3.09
CA ALA A 55 -4.12 -4.82 1.98
C ALA A 55 -5.12 -4.90 0.82
N LEU A 56 -5.54 -6.12 0.45
CA LEU A 56 -6.52 -6.33 -0.62
C LEU A 56 -7.89 -5.72 -0.28
N ASP A 57 -8.36 -5.93 0.94
CA ASP A 57 -9.63 -5.38 1.42
C ASP A 57 -9.62 -3.85 1.40
N LEU A 58 -8.54 -3.25 1.88
CA LEU A 58 -8.33 -1.80 1.84
C LEU A 58 -8.34 -1.25 0.41
N ALA A 59 -7.59 -1.86 -0.50
CA ALA A 59 -7.53 -1.44 -1.90
C ALA A 59 -8.92 -1.47 -2.56
N ARG A 60 -9.71 -2.53 -2.32
CA ARG A 60 -11.07 -2.67 -2.85
C ARG A 60 -12.03 -1.64 -2.27
N SER A 61 -11.96 -1.41 -0.96
CA SER A 61 -12.79 -0.41 -0.28
C SER A 61 -12.59 0.98 -0.88
N VAL A 62 -11.33 1.37 -1.09
CA VAL A 62 -10.99 2.67 -1.65
C VAL A 62 -11.36 2.79 -3.14
N LEU A 63 -11.14 1.75 -3.94
CA LEU A 63 -11.55 1.71 -5.35
C LEU A 63 -13.08 1.81 -5.53
N SER A 64 -13.87 1.35 -4.55
CA SER A 64 -15.33 1.51 -4.57
C SER A 64 -15.77 2.95 -4.34
N ILE A 65 -14.97 3.77 -3.64
CA ILE A 65 -15.28 5.16 -3.29
C ILE A 65 -14.71 6.13 -4.34
N VAL A 66 -13.57 5.78 -4.93
CA VAL A 66 -12.87 6.60 -5.90
C VAL A 66 -12.68 5.81 -7.20
N PRO A 67 -13.62 5.89 -8.15
CA PRO A 67 -13.53 5.12 -9.39
C PRO A 67 -12.55 5.71 -10.42
N ASP A 68 -12.27 7.02 -10.38
CA ASP A 68 -11.56 7.72 -11.44
C ASP A 68 -10.50 8.70 -10.89
N SER A 69 -9.33 8.15 -10.53
CA SER A 69 -8.14 8.94 -10.18
C SER A 69 -6.89 8.20 -10.68
N PRO A 70 -5.82 8.90 -11.09
CA PRO A 70 -4.56 8.27 -11.51
C PRO A 70 -3.99 7.31 -10.45
N ALA A 71 -4.21 7.59 -9.15
CA ALA A 71 -3.80 6.71 -8.05
C ALA A 71 -4.56 5.37 -8.04
N CYS A 72 -5.79 5.32 -8.59
CA CYS A 72 -6.58 4.09 -8.71
C CYS A 72 -5.89 3.05 -9.61
N ARG A 73 -5.09 3.50 -10.59
CA ARG A 73 -4.33 2.59 -11.46
C ARG A 73 -3.33 1.75 -10.66
N LEU A 74 -2.72 2.33 -9.63
CA LEU A 74 -1.80 1.62 -8.75
C LEU A 74 -2.54 0.67 -7.80
N LEU A 75 -3.67 1.10 -7.23
CA LEU A 75 -4.51 0.24 -6.39
C LEU A 75 -5.10 -0.95 -7.16
N ARG A 76 -5.54 -0.76 -8.41
CA ARG A 76 -6.00 -1.84 -9.29
C ARG A 76 -4.91 -2.86 -9.57
N LYS A 77 -3.68 -2.39 -9.81
CA LYS A 77 -2.51 -3.27 -9.97
C LYS A 77 -2.26 -4.05 -8.68
N LEU A 78 -2.25 -3.38 -7.53
CA LEU A 78 -2.14 -4.02 -6.22
C LEU A 78 -3.22 -5.07 -6.00
N GLU A 79 -4.48 -4.75 -6.28
CA GLU A 79 -5.59 -5.71 -6.20
C GLU A 79 -5.35 -6.94 -7.08
N THR A 80 -4.88 -6.72 -8.31
CA THR A 80 -4.58 -7.79 -9.29
C THR A 80 -3.43 -8.67 -8.82
N GLU A 81 -2.35 -8.08 -8.30
CA GLU A 81 -1.19 -8.80 -7.77
C GLU A 81 -1.55 -9.59 -6.50
N LEU A 82 -2.40 -9.03 -5.65
CA LEU A 82 -2.84 -9.66 -4.40
C LEU A 82 -3.91 -10.74 -4.62
N THR A 83 -4.72 -10.63 -5.68
CA THR A 83 -5.72 -11.66 -6.04
C THR A 83 -5.14 -12.75 -6.92
N SER A 84 -4.10 -12.45 -7.68
CA SER A 84 -3.32 -13.46 -8.39
C SER A 84 -2.51 -14.23 -7.34
N LYS A 85 -2.48 -15.57 -7.44
CA LYS A 85 -1.60 -16.39 -6.57
C LYS A 85 -0.18 -15.82 -6.63
N PRO A 86 0.59 -15.81 -5.52
CA PRO A 86 1.92 -15.25 -5.51
C PRO A 86 2.76 -15.97 -6.57
N THR A 87 2.98 -15.32 -7.71
CA THR A 87 4.06 -15.69 -8.62
C THR A 87 5.33 -15.44 -7.82
N PRO A 88 6.15 -16.46 -7.52
CA PRO A 88 7.45 -16.20 -6.92
C PRO A 88 8.17 -15.23 -7.85
N VAL A 89 8.55 -14.08 -7.30
CA VAL A 89 9.40 -13.09 -7.98
C VAL A 89 10.54 -13.86 -8.63
N ALA A 90 10.54 -13.89 -9.96
CA ALA A 90 11.67 -14.38 -10.73
C ALA A 90 12.83 -13.44 -10.44
N THR A 91 13.74 -13.86 -9.58
CA THR A 91 15.06 -13.27 -9.43
C THR A 91 15.64 -13.11 -10.84
N PRO A 92 16.03 -11.91 -11.30
CA PRO A 92 16.72 -11.79 -12.56
C PRO A 92 18.09 -12.44 -12.38
N ARG A 93 18.19 -13.70 -12.82
CA ARG A 93 19.45 -14.42 -12.96
C ARG A 93 20.25 -13.66 -14.02
N ARG A 94 21.10 -12.73 -13.59
CA ARG A 94 22.14 -12.15 -14.44
C ARG A 94 23.06 -13.29 -14.87
N GLY A 95 22.85 -13.78 -16.09
CA GLY A 95 23.88 -14.46 -16.86
C GLY A 95 24.76 -13.44 -17.57
N GLY A 96 26.02 -13.82 -17.80
CA GLY A 96 27.04 -13.03 -18.49
C GLY A 96 28.35 -13.11 -17.72
N THR A 97 29.06 -14.26 -17.82
CA THR A 97 30.29 -14.48 -18.63
C THR A 97 31.53 -13.94 -17.96
#